data_AF-A0A2N2Z8W6-F1
#
_entry.id   AF-A0A2N2Z8W6-F1
#
_cell.length_a   1.000
_cell.length_b   1.000
_cell.length_c   1.000
_cell.angle_alpha   90.00
_cell.angle_beta   90.00
_cell.angle_gamma   90.00
#
_symmetry.space_group_name_H-M   'P 1'
#
loop_
_entity.id
_entity.type
_entity.pdbx_description
1 polymer ?
#
loop_
_entity_poly.entity_id
_entity_poly.type
_entity_poly.pdbx_seq_one_letter_code
_entity_poly.pdbx_strand_id
1 'polypeptide(L)'
;MIKKILIANRGEIAVRVIRSCRELGIKSVAVFSDADRTAMHVRYASEAYHIGPSPSSESYLNADKIIDAKGKYVIPGGIDVHTHLDMPFGGTTSVDNFETGTRAAAFGGTTSIIDFAIQAKGT
;
A
#
# COMPACT_ATOMS: atom_id res chain seq x y z
N MET A 1 -5.26 13.31 -8.08
CA MET A 1 -4.24 12.26 -8.33
C MET A 1 -3.20 12.30 -7.22
N ILE A 2 -2.76 11.14 -6.72
CA ILE A 2 -1.79 11.03 -5.62
C ILE A 2 -0.41 11.49 -6.12
N LYS A 3 0.24 12.42 -5.41
CA LYS A 3 1.55 12.97 -5.81
C LYS A 3 2.71 12.42 -4.98
N LYS A 4 2.40 11.92 -3.77
CA LYS A 4 3.38 11.47 -2.79
C LYS A 4 2.76 10.43 -1.86
N ILE A 5 3.52 9.40 -1.49
CA ILE A 5 3.05 8.31 -0.62
C ILE A 5 4.12 7.92 0.41
N LEU A 6 3.69 7.69 1.65
CA LEU A 6 4.51 7.12 2.72
C LEU A 6 4.45 5.60 2.68
N ILE A 7 5.61 4.96 2.73
CA ILE A 7 5.78 3.51 2.76
C ILE A 7 6.29 3.17 4.16
N ALA A 8 5.35 2.91 5.08
CA ALA A 8 5.63 2.52 6.46
C ALA A 8 6.00 1.02 6.55
N ASN A 9 7.01 0.62 5.77
CA ASN A 9 7.49 -0.76 5.70
C ASN A 9 9.00 -0.78 5.37
N ARG A 10 9.64 -1.95 5.41
CA ARG A 10 11.08 -2.12 5.17
C ARG A 10 11.40 -3.26 4.21
N GLY A 11 12.65 -3.32 3.76
CA GLY A 11 13.15 -4.45 2.99
C GLY A 11 12.51 -4.56 1.61
N GLU A 12 12.36 -5.79 1.12
CA GLU A 12 12.01 -6.08 -0.27
C GLU A 12 10.60 -5.59 -0.66
N ILE A 13 9.62 -5.70 0.24
CA ILE A 13 8.27 -5.20 0.00
C ILE A 13 8.25 -3.68 -0.20
N ALA A 14 9.02 -2.94 0.59
CA ALA A 14 9.13 -1.49 0.43
C ALA A 14 9.76 -1.13 -0.93
N VAL A 15 10.78 -1.87 -1.38
CA VAL A 15 11.39 -1.68 -2.71
C VAL A 15 10.38 -1.93 -3.83
N ARG A 16 9.53 -2.96 -3.73
CA ARG A 16 8.48 -3.24 -4.72
C ARG A 16 7.50 -2.08 -4.86
N VAL A 17 7.00 -1.56 -3.74
CA VAL A 17 6.08 -0.41 -3.74
C VAL A 17 6.76 0.83 -4.32
N ILE A 18 8.01 1.11 -3.93
CA ILE A 18 8.80 2.23 -4.47
C ILE A 18 8.92 2.14 -6.00
N ARG A 19 9.15 0.94 -6.57
CA ARG A 19 9.24 0.75 -8.01
C ARG A 19 7.93 1.11 -8.72
N SER A 20 6.81 0.62 -8.23
CA SER A 20 5.49 0.96 -8.79
C SER A 20 5.21 2.46 -8.69
N CYS A 21 5.54 3.10 -7.56
CA CYS A 21 5.41 4.55 -7.42
C CYS A 21 6.25 5.30 -8.47
N ARG A 22 7.47 4.82 -8.75
CA ARG A 22 8.37 5.43 -9.74
C ARG A 22 7.81 5.34 -11.16
N GLU A 23 7.26 4.19 -11.54
CA GLU A 23 6.62 3.98 -12.84
C GLU A 23 5.41 4.91 -13.05
N LEU A 24 4.69 5.20 -11.97
CA LEU A 24 3.52 6.08 -11.97
C LEU A 24 3.86 7.56 -11.76
N GLY A 25 5.15 7.93 -11.63
CA GLY A 25 5.56 9.32 -11.37
C GLY A 25 5.17 9.85 -9.98
N ILE A 26 4.92 8.97 -9.01
CA ILE A 26 4.54 9.29 -7.64
C ILE A 26 5.80 9.33 -6.75
N LYS A 27 5.97 10.39 -5.96
CA LYS A 27 7.10 10.47 -5.01
C LYS A 27 6.92 9.49 -3.85
N SER A 28 7.94 8.68 -3.58
CA SER A 28 7.92 7.71 -2.49
C SER A 28 8.70 8.22 -1.28
N VAL A 29 8.13 8.03 -0.09
CA VAL A 29 8.77 8.33 1.20
C VAL A 29 8.96 7.03 1.96
N ALA A 30 10.22 6.69 2.25
CA ALA A 30 10.56 5.56 3.11
C ALA A 30 10.80 6.02 4.55
N VAL A 31 10.66 5.08 5.48
CA VAL A 31 11.12 5.22 6.87
C VAL A 31 12.17 4.15 7.17
N PHE A 32 13.09 4.46 8.08
CA PHE A 32 14.17 3.54 8.43
C PHE A 32 14.66 3.63 9.86
N SER A 33 15.00 2.48 10.43
CA SER A 33 15.73 2.40 11.70
C SER A 33 17.24 2.46 11.47
N ASP A 34 18.03 2.58 12.55
CA ASP A 34 19.49 2.54 12.48
C ASP A 34 20.04 1.33 11.71
N ALA A 35 19.42 0.15 11.86
CA ALA A 35 19.79 -1.06 11.14
C ALA A 35 19.58 -0.95 9.62
N ASP A 36 18.65 -0.12 9.18
CA ASP A 36 18.24 0.02 7.79
C ASP A 36 18.83 1.25 7.09
N ARG A 37 19.71 2.00 7.77
CA ARG A 37 20.31 3.26 7.28
C ARG A 37 20.91 3.15 5.87
N THR A 38 21.44 1.99 5.50
CA THR A 38 22.05 1.71 4.19
C THR A 38 21.21 0.76 3.34
N ALA A 39 20.00 0.38 3.79
CA ALA A 39 19.15 -0.58 3.12
C ALA A 39 18.65 -0.08 1.76
N MET A 40 18.28 -1.02 0.90
CA MET A 40 17.89 -0.70 -0.47
C MET A 40 16.67 0.21 -0.55
N HIS A 41 15.63 -0.01 0.27
CA HIS A 41 14.42 0.82 0.22
C HIS A 41 14.69 2.28 0.61
N VAL A 42 15.64 2.53 1.52
CA VAL A 42 16.09 3.87 1.90
C VAL A 42 16.77 4.57 0.73
N ARG A 43 17.65 3.84 0.03
CA ARG A 43 18.40 4.39 -1.12
C ARG A 43 17.53 4.57 -2.37
N TYR A 44 16.48 3.78 -2.51
CA TYR A 44 15.62 3.77 -3.70
C TYR A 44 14.46 4.77 -3.63
N ALA A 45 14.03 5.14 -2.41
CA ALA A 45 12.93 6.08 -2.21
C ALA A 45 13.31 7.51 -2.64
N SER A 46 12.31 8.33 -2.97
CA SER A 46 12.53 9.76 -3.26
C SER A 46 12.98 10.53 -2.01
N GLU A 47 12.45 10.15 -0.85
CA GLU A 47 12.78 10.70 0.45
C GLU A 47 12.85 9.56 1.47
N ALA A 48 13.68 9.70 2.50
CA ALA A 48 13.77 8.72 3.58
C ALA A 48 13.96 9.40 4.93
N TYR A 49 13.18 8.97 5.93
CA TYR A 49 13.20 9.56 7.27
C TYR A 49 13.62 8.53 8.33
N HIS A 50 14.54 8.95 9.20
CA HIS A 50 14.99 8.13 10.31
C HIS A 50 13.93 8.11 11.41
N ILE A 51 13.53 6.91 11.84
CA ILE A 51 12.46 6.70 12.82
C ILE A 51 12.95 6.13 14.14
N GLY A 52 14.22 5.74 14.28
CA GLY A 52 14.77 5.34 15.58
C GLY A 52 15.71 4.14 15.53
N PRO A 53 16.04 3.59 16.71
CA PRO A 53 17.04 2.55 16.85
C PRO A 53 16.58 1.23 16.21
N SER A 54 17.53 0.31 16.05
CA SER A 54 17.34 -0.98 15.37
C SER A 54 16.14 -1.82 15.83
N PRO A 55 15.76 -1.87 17.13
CA PRO A 55 14.59 -2.64 17.57
C PRO A 55 13.29 -2.15 16.93
N SER A 56 12.48 -3.08 16.39
CA SER A 56 11.24 -2.75 15.71
C SER A 56 10.22 -2.06 16.62
N SER A 57 10.17 -2.44 17.90
CA SER A 57 9.33 -1.82 18.94
C SER A 57 9.64 -0.33 19.16
N GLU A 58 10.86 0.11 18.86
CA GLU A 58 11.32 1.49 19.06
C GLU A 58 11.41 2.30 17.76
N SER A 59 11.14 1.63 16.63
CA SER A 59 11.20 2.18 15.27
C SER A 59 9.90 1.89 14.50
N TYR A 60 9.85 0.83 13.70
CA TYR A 60 8.74 0.57 12.76
C TYR A 60 7.37 0.34 13.41
N LEU A 61 7.35 -0.16 14.65
CA LEU A 61 6.12 -0.37 15.42
C LEU A 61 5.83 0.80 16.37
N ASN A 62 6.72 1.80 16.44
CA ASN A 62 6.50 3.00 17.22
C ASN A 62 5.65 3.99 16.41
N ALA A 63 4.33 3.83 16.53
CA ALA A 63 3.35 4.64 15.80
C ALA A 63 3.58 6.14 16.00
N ASP A 64 3.92 6.58 17.22
CA ASP A 64 4.13 8.00 17.58
C ASP A 64 5.18 8.71 16.69
N LYS A 65 6.08 7.97 16.03
CA LYS A 65 7.11 8.53 15.13
C LYS A 65 6.75 8.49 13.64
N ILE A 66 5.70 7.77 13.24
CA ILE A 66 5.33 7.54 11.84
C ILE A 66 3.94 8.13 11.55
N ILE A 67 2.96 7.88 12.43
CA ILE A 67 1.58 8.35 12.42
C ILE A 67 1.06 8.33 13.87
N ASP A 68 0.66 9.49 14.45
CA ASP A 68 0.05 9.51 15.79
C ASP A 68 -1.24 8.66 15.81
N ALA A 69 -1.14 7.48 16.42
CA ALA A 69 -2.21 6.52 16.57
C ALA A 69 -2.67 6.40 18.03
N LYS A 70 -2.36 7.37 18.90
CA LYS A 70 -2.76 7.36 20.30
C LYS A 70 -4.29 7.28 20.41
N GLY A 71 -4.78 6.30 21.17
CA GLY A 71 -6.21 6.04 21.30
C GLY A 71 -6.88 5.46 20.06
N LYS A 72 -6.10 4.91 19.11
CA LYS A 72 -6.57 4.21 17.91
C LYS A 72 -6.07 2.77 17.89
N TYR A 73 -6.70 1.93 17.07
CA TYR A 73 -6.23 0.58 16.79
C TYR A 73 -5.29 0.58 15.57
N VAL A 74 -4.13 -0.06 15.70
CA VAL A 74 -3.25 -0.38 14.57
C VAL A 74 -3.53 -1.81 14.18
N ILE A 75 -4.16 -2.00 13.02
CA ILE A 75 -4.55 -3.31 12.51
C ILE A 75 -4.00 -3.50 11.09
N PRO A 76 -3.77 -4.76 10.64
CA PRO A 76 -3.52 -5.04 9.23
C PRO A 76 -4.64 -4.48 8.37
N GLY A 77 -4.32 -4.08 7.13
CA GLY A 77 -5.34 -3.70 6.17
C GLY A 77 -6.26 -4.87 5.84
N GLY A 78 -7.53 -4.57 5.58
CA GLY A 78 -8.52 -5.58 5.21
C GLY A 78 -8.14 -6.32 3.92
N ILE A 79 -8.50 -7.60 3.87
CA ILE A 79 -8.45 -8.42 2.66
C ILE A 79 -9.90 -8.69 2.27
N ASP A 80 -10.33 -8.09 1.16
CA ASP A 80 -11.62 -8.40 0.57
C ASP A 80 -11.47 -9.62 -0.34
N VAL A 81 -12.06 -10.74 0.06
CA VAL A 81 -11.91 -12.02 -0.63
C VAL A 81 -12.90 -12.18 -1.79
N HIS A 82 -13.78 -11.20 -2.01
CA HIS A 82 -14.83 -11.29 -3.03
C HIS A 82 -15.11 -9.94 -3.66
N THR A 83 -14.46 -9.66 -4.79
CA THR A 83 -14.79 -8.49 -5.61
C THR A 83 -15.23 -8.86 -7.03
N HIS A 84 -15.96 -7.94 -7.66
CA HIS A 84 -16.38 -7.99 -9.05
C HIS A 84 -16.16 -6.62 -9.69
N LEU A 85 -14.90 -6.29 -9.97
CA LEU A 85 -14.52 -5.06 -10.67
C LEU A 85 -14.57 -5.27 -12.19
N ASP A 86 -14.92 -4.22 -12.92
CA ASP A 86 -15.15 -4.27 -14.37
C ASP A 86 -16.11 -5.41 -14.81
N MET A 87 -17.08 -5.78 -13.97
CA MET A 87 -17.96 -6.93 -14.22
C MET A 87 -19.11 -6.56 -15.16
N PRO A 88 -19.19 -7.13 -16.38
CA PRO A 88 -20.39 -7.07 -17.19
C PRO A 88 -21.54 -7.90 -16.59
N PHE A 89 -22.71 -7.28 -16.45
CA PHE A 89 -23.92 -7.94 -15.99
C PHE A 89 -25.16 -7.30 -16.65
N GLY A 90 -26.01 -8.13 -17.29
CA GLY A 90 -27.29 -7.69 -17.84
C GLY A 90 -27.21 -6.59 -18.91
N GLY A 91 -26.15 -6.56 -19.71
CA GLY A 91 -25.91 -5.50 -20.72
C GLY A 91 -25.34 -4.19 -20.15
N THR A 92 -24.97 -4.18 -18.87
CA THR A 92 -24.29 -3.08 -18.19
C THR A 92 -22.95 -3.56 -17.63
N THR A 93 -22.13 -2.67 -17.09
CA THR A 93 -20.87 -3.00 -16.41
C THR A 93 -20.83 -2.34 -15.04
N SER A 94 -20.16 -2.96 -14.07
CA SER A 94 -19.89 -2.32 -12.77
C SER A 94 -19.27 -0.93 -12.98
N VAL A 95 -19.73 0.03 -12.19
CA VAL A 95 -19.25 1.41 -12.28
C VAL A 95 -17.82 1.52 -11.77
N ASP A 96 -17.49 0.77 -10.72
CA ASP A 96 -16.13 0.64 -10.24
C ASP A 96 -15.33 -0.32 -11.13
N ASN A 97 -14.26 0.23 -11.69
CA ASN A 97 -13.19 -0.49 -12.37
C ASN A 97 -12.04 -0.78 -11.41
N PHE A 98 -10.99 -1.47 -11.88
CA PHE A 98 -9.83 -1.77 -11.04
C PHE A 98 -9.18 -0.54 -10.39
N GLU A 99 -9.15 0.63 -11.05
CA GLU A 99 -8.58 1.85 -10.47
C GLU A 99 -9.49 2.44 -9.38
N THR A 100 -10.76 2.63 -9.69
CA THR A 100 -11.74 3.31 -8.83
C THR A 100 -12.12 2.44 -7.63
N GLY A 101 -12.34 1.14 -7.85
CA GLY A 101 -12.63 0.16 -6.81
C GLY A 101 -11.48 -0.03 -5.82
N THR A 102 -10.23 -0.17 -6.30
CA THR A 102 -9.07 -0.30 -5.39
C THR A 102 -8.80 0.99 -4.61
N ARG A 103 -9.04 2.16 -5.21
CA ARG A 103 -8.98 3.44 -4.48
C ARG A 103 -10.03 3.49 -3.38
N ALA A 104 -11.28 3.12 -3.66
CA ALA A 104 -12.33 3.05 -2.65
C ALA A 104 -11.99 2.08 -1.51
N ALA A 105 -11.47 0.89 -1.84
CA ALA A 105 -10.99 -0.10 -0.88
C ALA A 105 -9.93 0.49 0.06
N ALA A 106 -8.94 1.21 -0.48
CA ALA A 106 -7.89 1.85 0.33
C ALA A 106 -8.45 2.91 1.29
N PHE A 107 -9.44 3.72 0.88
CA PHE A 107 -10.12 4.66 1.77
C PHE A 107 -10.91 3.97 2.88
N GLY A 108 -11.42 2.76 2.63
CA GLY A 108 -12.09 1.91 3.61
C GLY A 108 -11.16 1.11 4.53
N GLY A 109 -9.84 1.19 4.34
CA GLY A 109 -8.86 0.42 5.09
C GLY A 109 -8.59 -0.99 4.55
N THR A 110 -9.08 -1.32 3.35
CA THR A 110 -8.79 -2.57 2.63
C THR A 110 -7.55 -2.39 1.75
N THR A 111 -6.55 -3.25 1.92
CA THR A 111 -5.26 -3.17 1.21
C THR A 111 -5.06 -4.27 0.18
N SER A 112 -5.99 -5.22 0.08
CA SER A 112 -5.95 -6.30 -0.90
C SER A 112 -7.35 -6.74 -1.29
N ILE A 113 -7.54 -7.06 -2.57
CA ILE A 113 -8.79 -7.58 -3.12
C ILE A 113 -8.51 -8.88 -3.88
N ILE A 114 -9.45 -9.82 -3.85
CA ILE A 114 -9.45 -11.03 -4.67
C ILE A 114 -10.67 -10.95 -5.60
N ASP A 115 -10.38 -10.71 -6.87
CA ASP A 115 -11.41 -10.54 -7.90
C ASP A 115 -11.67 -11.85 -8.66
N PHE A 116 -12.93 -12.04 -9.07
CA PHE A 116 -13.32 -13.23 -9.82
C PHE A 116 -13.05 -13.06 -11.31
N ALA A 117 -12.17 -13.91 -11.85
CA ALA A 117 -11.91 -13.96 -13.28
C ALA A 117 -13.19 -14.28 -14.08
N ILE A 118 -13.61 -13.34 -14.92
CA ILE A 118 -14.81 -13.48 -15.74
C ILE A 118 -14.48 -14.33 -16.95
N GLN A 119 -15.08 -15.52 -16.99
CA GLN A 119 -14.88 -16.46 -18.09
C GLN A 119 -15.81 -16.11 -19.26
N ALA A 120 -15.27 -16.15 -20.48
CA ALA A 120 -16.09 -16.11 -21.68
C ALA A 120 -16.86 -17.43 -21.83
N LYS A 121 -17.98 -17.40 -22.57
CA LYS A 121 -18.71 -18.61 -22.95
C LYS A 121 -17.74 -19.54 -23.70
N GLY A 122 -17.63 -20.79 -23.23
CA GLY A 122 -16.81 -21.80 -23.89
C GLY A 122 -17.26 -22.06 -25.32
N THR A 123 -16.29 -22.38 -26.19
CA THR A 123 -16.49 -22.83 -27.56
C THR A 123 -16.99 -24.26 -27.63
#